data_AF-A0A8B9K0Z3-F1
#
_entry.id   AF-A0A8B9K0Z3-F1
#
_cell.length_a   1.000
_cell.length_b   1.000
_cell.length_c   1.000
_cell.angle_alpha   90.00
_cell.angle_beta   90.00
_cell.angle_gamma   90.00
#
_symmetry.space_group_name_H-M   'P 1'
#
loop_
_entity.id
_entity.type
_entity.pdbx_description
1 polymer ?
#
loop_
_entity_poly.entity_id
_entity_poly.type
_entity_poly.pdbx_seq_one_letter_code
_entity_poly.pdbx_strand_id
1 'polypeptide(L)'
;MPSQPAAREPEEEMDTEADSEVPHANGEMEEERERQAGEAEETVEESGEDHDSDLEESEAEEDEEEDEESSEMDDEDCERRRMECIDEMSDLEKQFLELKDKLFRERLDQVKVKLDEVLTGKAGEYREPLANLQHNMQLHTQVAGVYRELCLQVIRHKHECEVQGAKQHLESERTLLFDAMKTELLEKIRRLEEDKQSVDITSEWWSDEVRMKKCKRRSHLARQDRKKKAALVSGPYIVYMLRDIDILEDWTAIKKAKAALMPLKKKSDSRQLSVRCEGGTLFYEGERFSKGNSVLLEVSDDSPAQAVITAINASEIWFKRTDGSKTKIYVSQLQKGKYTIRKP
;
A
#
# COMPACT_ATOMS: atom_id res chain seq x y z
N MET A 1 -32.10 3.22 31.89
CA MET A 1 -31.36 4.39 31.36
C MET A 1 -29.88 4.08 31.46
N PRO A 2 -29.24 3.56 30.40
CA PRO A 2 -27.80 3.34 30.41
C PRO A 2 -27.06 4.63 30.05
N SER A 3 -26.22 5.08 30.97
CA SER A 3 -25.30 6.21 30.87
C SER A 3 -24.17 5.93 29.88
N GLN A 4 -24.05 6.78 28.85
CA GLN A 4 -22.90 6.85 27.96
C GLN A 4 -21.65 7.38 28.71
N PRO A 5 -20.44 6.86 28.42
CA PRO A 5 -19.22 7.59 28.69
C PRO A 5 -18.75 8.37 27.45
N ALA A 6 -18.11 9.50 27.76
CA ALA A 6 -17.81 10.62 26.88
C ALA A 6 -16.70 10.38 25.84
N ALA A 7 -16.75 11.21 24.78
CA ALA A 7 -15.80 11.30 23.70
C ALA A 7 -14.37 11.64 24.20
N ARG A 8 -13.37 10.95 23.64
CA ARG A 8 -11.95 11.21 23.87
C ARG A 8 -11.35 11.73 22.56
N GLU A 9 -10.66 12.85 22.65
CA GLU A 9 -10.00 13.60 21.58
C GLU A 9 -8.85 12.81 20.92
N PRO A 10 -8.45 13.15 19.68
CA PRO A 10 -7.49 12.38 18.91
C PRO A 10 -6.06 12.64 19.40
N GLU A 11 -5.40 11.62 19.91
CA GLU A 11 -3.97 11.63 20.23
C GLU A 11 -3.13 11.25 18.99
N GLU A 12 -1.94 11.83 18.95
CA GLU A 12 -1.03 12.05 17.82
C GLU A 12 -0.60 10.79 17.06
N GLU A 13 -0.54 10.91 15.72
CA GLU A 13 -0.02 9.89 14.80
C GLU A 13 1.47 9.65 15.06
N MET A 14 1.81 8.43 15.49
CA MET A 14 3.18 7.94 15.59
C MET A 14 3.58 7.33 14.23
N ASP A 15 4.46 8.02 13.50
CA ASP A 15 5.12 7.52 12.30
C ASP A 15 5.88 6.22 12.62
N THR A 16 5.38 5.10 12.13
CA THR A 16 6.16 3.86 12.05
C THR A 16 6.68 3.72 10.62
N GLU A 17 7.98 3.95 10.45
CA GLU A 17 8.72 3.62 9.22
C GLU A 17 8.47 2.15 8.87
N ALA A 18 7.81 1.94 7.74
CA ALA A 18 7.58 0.65 7.13
C ALA A 18 8.82 0.27 6.32
N ASP A 19 9.65 -0.61 6.87
CA ASP A 19 10.69 -1.28 6.09
C ASP A 19 10.82 -2.73 6.56
N SER A 20 10.31 -3.65 5.75
CA SER A 20 10.72 -5.06 5.67
C SER A 20 10.03 -5.69 4.45
N GLU A 21 10.76 -5.69 3.35
CA GLU A 21 10.48 -6.45 2.13
C GLU A 21 10.20 -7.92 2.46
N VAL A 22 9.06 -8.43 1.96
CA VAL A 22 8.75 -9.86 1.96
C VAL A 22 9.05 -10.39 0.55
N PRO A 23 9.86 -11.45 0.39
CA PRO A 23 10.12 -12.01 -0.93
C PRO A 23 8.90 -12.80 -1.42
N HIS A 24 8.30 -12.34 -2.52
CA HIS A 24 7.35 -13.13 -3.30
C HIS A 24 8.10 -14.28 -3.98
N ALA A 25 7.90 -15.51 -3.48
CA ALA A 25 8.26 -16.71 -4.20
C ALA A 25 7.13 -17.07 -5.17
N ASN A 26 7.38 -16.86 -6.46
CA ASN A 26 6.59 -17.42 -7.55
C ASN A 26 6.72 -18.95 -7.53
N GLY A 27 5.60 -19.64 -7.35
CA GLY A 27 5.44 -21.05 -7.68
C GLY A 27 4.57 -21.16 -8.92
N GLU A 28 5.17 -21.05 -10.11
CA GLU A 28 4.57 -21.54 -11.34
C GLU A 28 4.80 -23.06 -11.37
N MET A 29 3.73 -23.83 -11.19
CA MET A 29 3.72 -25.27 -11.42
C MET A 29 2.81 -25.52 -12.62
N GLU A 30 3.42 -25.61 -13.80
CA GLU A 30 2.81 -26.28 -14.94
C GLU A 30 2.65 -27.77 -14.59
N GLU A 31 1.41 -28.26 -14.57
CA GLU A 31 1.12 -29.69 -14.57
C GLU A 31 0.36 -30.01 -15.87
N GLU A 32 1.10 -30.35 -16.92
CA GLU A 32 0.57 -31.14 -18.02
C GLU A 32 0.22 -32.54 -17.50
N ARG A 33 -1.06 -32.89 -17.53
CA ARG A 33 -1.52 -34.28 -17.51
C ARG A 33 -2.63 -34.47 -18.52
N GLU A 34 -2.30 -35.18 -19.59
CA GLU A 34 -3.22 -35.91 -20.44
C GLU A 34 -4.21 -36.72 -19.61
N ARG A 35 -5.52 -36.61 -19.88
CA ARG A 35 -6.46 -37.74 -19.93
C ARG A 35 -7.57 -37.49 -20.94
N GLN A 36 -7.59 -38.38 -21.92
CA GLN A 36 -8.63 -38.63 -22.90
C GLN A 36 -9.72 -39.52 -22.27
N ALA A 37 -10.98 -39.18 -22.53
CA ALA A 37 -12.26 -39.90 -22.32
C ALA A 37 -13.25 -38.88 -21.74
N GLY A 38 -14.27 -38.38 -22.44
CA GLY A 38 -15.12 -39.05 -23.40
C GLY A 38 -16.52 -38.98 -22.80
N GLU A 39 -17.32 -37.98 -23.19
CA GLU A 39 -18.76 -37.99 -22.97
C GLU A 39 -19.40 -37.03 -23.97
N ALA A 40 -20.30 -37.61 -24.75
CA ALA A 40 -21.08 -36.97 -25.79
C ALA A 40 -22.10 -36.04 -25.15
N GLU A 41 -22.19 -34.81 -25.64
CA GLU A 41 -23.37 -33.98 -25.42
C GLU A 41 -23.91 -33.56 -26.78
N GLU A 42 -25.16 -33.95 -27.00
CA GLU A 42 -25.96 -33.73 -28.19
C GLU A 42 -26.13 -32.23 -28.45
N THR A 43 -25.51 -31.74 -29.51
CA THR A 43 -25.93 -30.50 -30.16
C THR A 43 -27.13 -30.79 -31.02
N VAL A 44 -28.27 -30.21 -30.65
CA VAL A 44 -29.49 -30.13 -31.46
C VAL A 44 -29.14 -29.60 -32.85
N GLU A 45 -29.26 -30.45 -33.86
CA GLU A 45 -29.22 -30.11 -35.27
C GLU A 45 -30.56 -29.41 -35.60
N GLU A 46 -30.48 -28.10 -35.85
CA GLU A 46 -31.58 -27.33 -36.43
C GLU A 46 -31.67 -27.70 -37.91
N SER A 47 -32.62 -28.58 -38.22
CA SER A 47 -33.03 -28.94 -39.58
C SER A 47 -33.59 -27.69 -40.29
N GLY A 48 -32.71 -26.99 -41.00
CA GLY A 48 -33.07 -26.00 -42.02
C GLY A 48 -33.19 -26.71 -43.37
N GLU A 49 -34.34 -27.34 -43.63
CA GLU A 49 -34.70 -27.78 -44.97
C GLU A 49 -35.34 -26.61 -45.71
N ASP A 50 -34.54 -25.93 -46.53
CA ASP A 50 -35.02 -25.08 -47.62
C ASP A 50 -35.78 -25.97 -48.62
N HIS A 51 -37.11 -25.97 -48.54
CA HIS A 51 -37.96 -26.57 -49.57
C HIS A 51 -38.36 -25.49 -50.58
N ASP A 52 -37.49 -25.26 -51.55
CA ASP A 52 -37.81 -24.48 -52.76
C ASP A 52 -38.68 -25.36 -53.66
N SER A 53 -40.00 -25.18 -53.57
CA SER A 53 -40.96 -25.84 -54.45
C SER A 53 -41.08 -25.03 -55.75
N ASP A 54 -40.15 -25.25 -56.68
CA ASP A 54 -40.27 -24.78 -58.06
C ASP A 54 -41.32 -25.66 -58.75
N LEU A 55 -42.54 -25.12 -58.85
CA LEU A 55 -43.66 -25.70 -59.59
C LEU A 55 -43.38 -25.51 -61.08
N GLU A 56 -42.62 -26.43 -61.68
CA GLU A 56 -42.61 -26.62 -63.12
C GLU A 56 -43.97 -27.17 -63.56
N GLU A 57 -44.70 -26.31 -64.24
CA GLU A 57 -45.93 -26.51 -65.00
C GLU A 57 -45.71 -27.59 -66.07
N SER A 58 -45.92 -28.85 -65.70
CA SER A 58 -46.07 -29.94 -66.66
C SER A 58 -47.51 -29.94 -67.17
N GLU A 59 -47.72 -29.39 -68.37
CA GLU A 59 -48.94 -29.61 -69.15
C GLU A 59 -49.07 -31.11 -69.44
N ALA A 60 -49.92 -31.77 -68.65
CA ALA A 60 -50.40 -33.10 -68.95
C ALA A 60 -51.58 -32.95 -69.92
N GLU A 61 -51.31 -33.20 -71.20
CA GLU A 61 -52.31 -33.45 -72.23
C GLU A 61 -53.34 -34.47 -71.71
N GLU A 62 -54.60 -34.03 -71.61
CA GLU A 62 -55.76 -34.86 -71.29
C GLU A 62 -56.05 -35.76 -72.51
N ASP A 63 -55.46 -36.96 -72.54
CA ASP A 63 -55.96 -38.06 -73.36
C ASP A 63 -57.26 -38.57 -72.73
N GLU A 64 -58.38 -38.18 -73.33
CA GLU A 64 -59.71 -38.77 -73.13
C GLU A 64 -59.72 -40.21 -73.68
N GLU A 65 -59.24 -41.17 -72.89
CA GLU A 65 -59.50 -42.58 -73.12
C GLU A 65 -60.66 -43.03 -72.22
N GLU A 66 -61.83 -43.18 -72.86
CA GLU A 66 -63.00 -43.88 -72.35
C GLU A 66 -62.66 -45.35 -72.10
N ASP A 67 -62.03 -45.66 -70.97
CA ASP A 67 -62.02 -47.02 -70.44
C ASP A 67 -63.21 -47.22 -69.49
N GLU A 68 -64.30 -47.66 -70.12
CA GLU A 68 -65.42 -48.36 -69.50
C GLU A 68 -64.93 -49.63 -68.78
N GLU A 69 -64.34 -49.49 -67.60
CA GLU A 69 -64.30 -50.57 -66.61
C GLU A 69 -64.75 -50.00 -65.26
N SER A 70 -66.05 -49.76 -65.18
CA SER A 70 -66.79 -49.60 -63.93
C SER A 70 -66.64 -50.89 -63.11
N SER A 71 -65.49 -51.07 -62.47
CA SER A 71 -65.39 -51.94 -61.32
C SER A 71 -66.22 -51.26 -60.23
N GLU A 72 -67.41 -51.80 -60.01
CA GLU A 72 -68.24 -51.60 -58.82
C GLU A 72 -67.42 -52.06 -57.60
N MET A 73 -66.40 -51.28 -57.23
CA MET A 73 -65.85 -51.32 -55.89
C MET A 73 -67.01 -50.90 -54.99
N ASP A 74 -67.51 -51.87 -54.24
CA ASP A 74 -68.52 -51.69 -53.22
C ASP A 74 -68.25 -50.39 -52.45
N ASP A 75 -69.12 -49.39 -52.60
CA ASP A 75 -68.97 -48.08 -51.94
C ASP A 75 -68.84 -48.28 -50.41
N GLU A 76 -69.43 -49.37 -49.89
CA GLU A 76 -69.30 -49.78 -48.50
C GLU A 76 -67.85 -50.20 -48.13
N ASP A 77 -67.07 -50.71 -49.08
CA ASP A 77 -65.64 -51.07 -48.94
C ASP A 77 -64.76 -49.83 -48.91
N CYS A 78 -65.08 -48.81 -49.71
CA CYS A 78 -64.44 -47.49 -49.67
C CYS A 78 -64.74 -46.76 -48.36
N GLU A 79 -66.01 -46.77 -47.90
CA GLU A 79 -66.41 -46.20 -46.61
C GLU A 79 -65.76 -46.92 -45.42
N ARG A 80 -65.62 -48.25 -45.49
CA ARG A 80 -64.91 -49.04 -44.47
C ARG A 80 -63.43 -48.66 -44.37
N ARG A 81 -62.70 -48.59 -45.49
CA ARG A 81 -61.28 -48.16 -45.50
C ARG A 81 -61.12 -46.73 -44.96
N ARG A 82 -62.07 -45.84 -45.28
CA ARG A 82 -62.07 -44.47 -44.77
C ARG A 82 -62.27 -44.42 -43.25
N MET A 83 -63.18 -45.25 -42.72
CA MET A 83 -63.39 -45.35 -41.27
C MET A 83 -62.15 -45.91 -40.57
N GLU A 84 -61.54 -46.97 -41.10
CA GLU A 84 -60.30 -47.56 -40.56
C GLU A 84 -59.17 -46.52 -40.49
N CYS A 85 -58.99 -45.71 -41.54
CA CYS A 85 -58.00 -44.63 -41.54
C CYS A 85 -58.28 -43.57 -40.47
N ILE A 86 -59.55 -43.22 -40.25
CA ILE A 86 -59.95 -42.27 -39.20
C ILE A 86 -59.71 -42.86 -37.80
N ASP A 87 -60.01 -44.13 -37.61
CA ASP A 87 -59.77 -44.83 -36.34
C ASP A 87 -58.27 -44.93 -36.04
N GLU A 88 -57.43 -45.25 -37.03
CA GLU A 88 -55.97 -45.25 -36.90
C GLU A 88 -55.43 -43.85 -36.55
N MET A 89 -55.93 -42.80 -37.21
CA MET A 89 -55.58 -41.41 -36.89
C MET A 89 -55.99 -41.06 -35.45
N SER A 90 -57.18 -41.44 -35.01
CA SER A 90 -57.65 -41.23 -33.65
C SER A 90 -56.80 -41.99 -32.61
N ASP A 91 -56.35 -43.19 -32.94
CA ASP A 91 -55.47 -43.98 -32.08
C ASP A 91 -54.07 -43.34 -31.99
N LEU A 92 -53.53 -42.82 -33.09
CA LEU A 92 -52.27 -42.07 -33.11
C LEU A 92 -52.36 -40.79 -32.28
N GLU A 93 -53.44 -40.02 -32.41
CA GLU A 93 -53.67 -38.81 -31.61
C GLU A 93 -53.73 -39.14 -30.10
N LYS A 94 -54.41 -40.22 -29.74
CA LYS A 94 -54.48 -40.70 -28.36
C LYS A 94 -53.10 -41.12 -27.83
N GLN A 95 -52.33 -41.87 -28.62
CA GLN A 95 -50.96 -42.25 -28.25
C GLN A 95 -50.09 -41.01 -28.05
N PHE A 96 -50.20 -40.01 -28.93
CA PHE A 96 -49.46 -38.76 -28.80
C PHE A 96 -49.81 -38.01 -27.50
N LEU A 97 -51.10 -37.92 -27.15
CA LEU A 97 -51.54 -37.32 -25.89
C LEU A 97 -51.01 -38.10 -24.67
N GLU A 98 -51.05 -39.42 -24.70
CA GLU A 98 -50.51 -40.26 -23.61
C GLU A 98 -49.00 -40.09 -23.45
N LEU A 99 -48.25 -40.03 -24.57
CA LEU A 99 -46.81 -39.76 -24.59
C LEU A 99 -46.50 -38.38 -24.02
N LYS A 100 -47.24 -37.36 -24.44
CA LYS A 100 -47.11 -36.00 -23.93
C LYS A 100 -47.33 -35.93 -22.41
N ASP A 101 -48.37 -36.58 -21.91
CA ASP A 101 -48.68 -36.61 -20.48
C ASP A 101 -47.66 -37.42 -19.66
N LYS A 102 -47.07 -38.47 -20.24
CA LYS A 102 -45.96 -39.20 -19.62
C LYS A 102 -44.73 -38.29 -19.51
N LEU A 103 -44.34 -37.62 -20.59
CA LEU A 103 -43.22 -36.67 -20.60
C LEU A 103 -43.40 -35.56 -19.56
N PHE A 104 -44.58 -34.95 -19.47
CA PHE A 104 -44.83 -33.91 -18.47
C PHE A 104 -44.76 -34.43 -17.04
N ARG A 105 -45.31 -35.62 -16.77
CA ARG A 105 -45.20 -36.24 -15.44
C ARG A 105 -43.76 -36.53 -15.07
N GLU A 106 -42.98 -37.11 -15.98
CA GLU A 106 -41.56 -37.40 -15.76
C GLU A 106 -40.75 -36.12 -15.49
N ARG A 107 -40.97 -35.06 -16.26
CA ARG A 107 -40.33 -33.76 -16.03
C ARG A 107 -40.69 -33.17 -14.67
N LEU A 108 -41.97 -33.25 -14.31
CA LEU A 108 -42.45 -32.72 -13.03
C LEU A 108 -41.89 -33.52 -11.85
N ASP A 109 -41.75 -34.84 -11.99
CA ASP A 109 -41.15 -35.70 -10.97
C ASP A 109 -39.63 -35.50 -10.87
N GLN A 110 -38.90 -35.29 -11.96
CA GLN A 110 -37.50 -34.88 -11.94
C GLN A 110 -37.29 -33.59 -11.12
N VAL A 111 -38.16 -32.59 -11.31
CA VAL A 111 -38.10 -31.33 -10.56
C VAL A 111 -38.43 -31.55 -9.09
N LYS A 112 -39.45 -32.35 -8.77
CA LYS A 112 -39.78 -32.69 -7.38
C LYS A 112 -38.63 -33.38 -6.65
N VAL A 113 -37.97 -34.35 -7.29
CA VAL A 113 -36.83 -35.05 -6.68
C VAL A 113 -35.69 -34.07 -6.38
N LYS A 114 -35.33 -33.21 -7.34
CA LYS A 114 -34.31 -32.17 -7.10
C LYS A 114 -34.72 -31.20 -5.99
N LEU A 115 -35.99 -30.80 -5.93
CA LEU A 115 -36.50 -29.95 -4.86
C LEU A 115 -36.39 -30.63 -3.49
N ASP A 116 -36.77 -31.90 -3.39
CA ASP A 116 -36.67 -32.69 -2.15
C ASP A 116 -35.21 -32.90 -1.72
N GLU A 117 -34.29 -33.11 -2.67
CA GLU A 117 -32.84 -33.17 -2.39
C GLU A 117 -32.32 -31.87 -1.79
N VAL A 118 -32.78 -30.72 -2.29
CA VAL A 118 -32.43 -29.40 -1.73
C VAL A 118 -33.04 -29.21 -0.35
N LEU A 119 -34.34 -29.50 -0.17
CA LEU A 119 -35.04 -29.36 1.11
C LEU A 119 -34.46 -30.27 2.20
N THR A 120 -34.04 -31.48 1.84
CA THR A 120 -33.40 -32.43 2.76
C THR A 120 -31.91 -32.17 2.95
N GLY A 121 -31.34 -31.18 2.26
CA GLY A 121 -29.92 -30.82 2.35
C GLY A 121 -28.98 -31.89 1.78
N LYS A 122 -29.48 -32.73 0.88
CA LYS A 122 -28.72 -33.80 0.20
C LYS A 122 -28.23 -33.40 -1.18
N ALA A 123 -28.72 -32.29 -1.73
CA ALA A 123 -28.29 -31.77 -3.04
C ALA A 123 -26.76 -31.60 -3.09
N GLY A 124 -26.11 -32.44 -3.89
CA GLY A 124 -24.65 -32.51 -4.00
C GLY A 124 -24.04 -31.19 -4.49
N GLU A 125 -24.71 -30.53 -5.43
CA GLU A 125 -24.31 -29.25 -6.04
C GLU A 125 -24.01 -28.15 -5.02
N TYR A 126 -24.68 -28.15 -3.87
CA TYR A 126 -24.47 -27.17 -2.81
C TYR A 126 -23.59 -27.68 -1.67
N ARG A 127 -23.58 -29.00 -1.46
CA ARG A 127 -22.90 -29.62 -0.31
C ARG A 127 -21.39 -29.54 -0.43
N GLU A 128 -20.84 -29.78 -1.62
CA GLU A 128 -19.40 -29.71 -1.86
C GLU A 128 -18.86 -28.27 -1.71
N PRO A 129 -19.45 -27.24 -2.35
CA PRO A 129 -19.08 -25.85 -2.10
C PRO A 129 -19.20 -25.44 -0.63
N LEU A 130 -20.23 -25.91 0.08
CA LEU A 130 -20.41 -25.64 1.50
C LEU A 130 -19.28 -26.27 2.34
N ALA A 131 -18.91 -27.52 2.07
CA ALA A 131 -17.81 -28.19 2.76
C ALA A 131 -16.48 -27.47 2.52
N ASN A 132 -16.23 -27.03 1.28
CA ASN A 132 -15.05 -26.25 0.93
C ASN A 132 -15.03 -24.90 1.65
N LEU A 133 -16.16 -24.20 1.73
CA LEU A 133 -16.27 -22.95 2.46
C LEU A 133 -16.01 -23.13 3.97
N GLN A 134 -16.57 -24.18 4.56
CA GLN A 134 -16.35 -24.54 5.96
C GLN A 134 -14.88 -24.86 6.23
N HIS A 135 -14.23 -25.60 5.33
CA HIS A 135 -12.80 -25.91 5.43
C HIS A 135 -11.95 -24.64 5.35
N ASN A 136 -12.23 -23.75 4.39
CA ASN A 136 -11.54 -22.47 4.26
C ASN A 136 -11.71 -21.58 5.50
N MET A 137 -12.92 -21.52 6.07
CA MET A 137 -13.16 -20.81 7.33
C MET A 137 -12.31 -21.36 8.47
N GLN A 138 -12.18 -22.68 8.58
CA GLN A 138 -11.32 -23.32 9.58
C GLN A 138 -9.84 -22.97 9.35
N LEU A 139 -9.36 -23.02 8.11
CA LEU A 139 -7.99 -22.63 7.75
C LEU A 139 -7.72 -21.16 8.11
N HIS A 140 -8.61 -20.23 7.74
CA HIS A 140 -8.48 -18.82 8.09
C HIS A 140 -8.42 -18.60 9.60
N THR A 141 -9.24 -19.34 10.36
CA THR A 141 -9.23 -19.27 11.82
C THR A 141 -7.90 -19.76 12.40
N GLN A 142 -7.36 -20.87 11.88
CA GLN A 142 -6.06 -21.40 12.31
C GLN A 142 -4.92 -20.43 11.99
N VAL A 143 -4.88 -19.90 10.76
CA VAL A 143 -3.87 -18.93 10.32
C VAL A 143 -3.93 -17.66 11.18
N ALA A 144 -5.12 -17.13 11.46
CA ALA A 144 -5.29 -15.99 12.36
C ALA A 144 -4.79 -16.29 13.78
N GLY A 145 -4.99 -17.52 14.26
CA GLY A 145 -4.45 -18.00 15.53
C GLY A 145 -2.92 -17.97 15.58
N VAL A 146 -2.27 -18.53 14.56
CA VAL A 146 -0.80 -18.53 14.43
C VAL A 146 -0.25 -17.11 14.33
N TYR A 147 -0.89 -16.26 13.52
CA TYR A 147 -0.51 -14.86 13.35
C TYR A 147 -0.56 -14.11 14.69
N ARG A 148 -1.65 -14.28 15.45
CA ARG A 148 -1.79 -13.69 16.78
C ARG A 148 -0.66 -14.13 17.72
N GLU A 149 -0.30 -15.41 17.69
CA GLU A 149 0.79 -15.94 18.54
C GLU A 149 2.15 -15.33 18.16
N LEU A 150 2.45 -15.21 16.86
CA LEU A 150 3.66 -14.54 16.38
C LEU A 150 3.70 -13.07 16.80
N CYS A 151 2.60 -12.34 16.68
CA CYS A 151 2.52 -10.96 17.15
C CYS A 151 2.83 -10.85 18.65
N LEU A 152 2.27 -11.75 19.47
CA LEU A 152 2.55 -11.78 20.90
C LEU A 152 4.02 -12.09 21.20
N GLN A 153 4.65 -13.00 20.45
CA GLN A 153 6.08 -13.29 20.59
C GLN A 153 6.94 -12.07 20.24
N VAL A 154 6.63 -11.36 19.15
CA VAL A 154 7.32 -10.12 18.78
C VAL A 154 7.23 -9.07 19.89
N ILE A 155 6.04 -8.88 20.46
CA ILE A 155 5.85 -7.94 21.58
C ILE A 155 6.68 -8.35 22.80
N ARG A 156 6.71 -9.64 23.13
CA ARG A 156 7.55 -10.16 24.24
C ARG A 156 9.02 -9.90 24.00
N HIS A 157 9.53 -10.21 22.82
CA HIS A 157 10.93 -9.96 22.48
C HIS A 157 11.28 -8.48 22.54
N LYS A 158 10.41 -7.59 22.01
CA LYS A 158 10.62 -6.13 22.13
C LYS A 158 10.69 -5.70 23.60
N HIS A 159 9.78 -6.20 24.44
CA HIS A 159 9.78 -5.90 25.87
C HIS A 159 11.05 -6.41 26.56
N GLU A 160 11.48 -7.64 26.27
CA GLU A 160 12.69 -8.23 26.83
C GLU A 160 13.95 -7.45 26.44
N CYS A 161 14.07 -7.07 25.16
CA CYS A 161 15.15 -6.23 24.66
C CYS A 161 15.18 -4.87 25.37
N GLU A 162 14.03 -4.22 25.55
CA GLU A 162 13.94 -2.93 26.24
C GLU A 162 14.38 -3.05 27.70
N VAL A 163 13.90 -4.07 28.41
CA VAL A 163 14.30 -4.35 29.81
C VAL A 163 15.80 -4.62 29.90
N GLN A 164 16.36 -5.37 28.96
CA GLN A 164 17.80 -5.63 28.93
C GLN A 164 18.60 -4.36 28.64
N GLY A 165 18.18 -3.57 27.65
CA GLY A 165 18.80 -2.30 27.30
C GLY A 165 18.81 -1.33 28.48
N ALA A 166 17.68 -1.18 29.18
CA ALA A 166 17.58 -0.33 30.36
C ALA A 166 18.51 -0.78 31.50
N LYS A 167 18.63 -2.11 31.73
CA LYS A 167 19.56 -2.65 32.74
C LYS A 167 21.02 -2.35 32.38
N GLN A 168 21.41 -2.61 31.13
CA GLN A 168 22.78 -2.37 30.67
C GLN A 168 23.13 -0.88 30.73
N HIS A 169 22.20 -0.01 30.32
CA HIS A 169 22.36 1.45 30.42
C HIS A 169 22.55 1.90 31.88
N LEU A 170 21.76 1.37 32.82
CA LEU A 170 21.93 1.68 34.23
C LEU A 170 23.30 1.23 34.76
N GLU A 171 23.75 0.03 34.39
CA GLU A 171 25.05 -0.51 34.80
C GLU A 171 26.22 0.30 34.22
N SER A 172 26.12 0.75 32.96
CA SER A 172 27.12 1.60 32.33
C SER A 172 27.19 2.98 32.98
N GLU A 173 26.04 3.63 33.21
CA GLU A 173 25.97 4.94 33.88
C GLU A 173 26.53 4.88 35.30
N ARG A 174 26.21 3.80 36.03
CA ARG A 174 26.78 3.57 37.36
C ARG A 174 28.30 3.50 37.30
N THR A 175 28.85 2.74 36.35
CA THR A 175 30.30 2.56 36.20
C THR A 175 30.98 3.87 35.80
N LEU A 176 30.41 4.59 34.83
CA LEU A 176 30.90 5.88 34.37
C LEU A 176 30.92 6.91 35.49
N LEU A 177 29.89 6.94 36.35
CA LEU A 177 29.84 7.81 37.52
C LEU A 177 30.95 7.48 38.52
N PHE A 178 31.19 6.20 38.80
CA PHE A 178 32.28 5.80 39.70
C PHE A 178 33.65 6.20 39.14
N ASP A 179 33.89 6.05 37.84
CA ASP A 179 35.13 6.46 37.20
C ASP A 179 35.28 7.99 37.18
N ALA A 180 34.20 8.74 36.95
CA ALA A 180 34.19 10.20 37.04
C ALA A 180 34.54 10.68 38.46
N MET A 181 33.92 10.08 39.49
CA MET A 181 34.24 10.42 40.89
C MET A 181 35.69 10.07 41.23
N LYS A 182 36.17 8.91 40.78
CA LYS A 182 37.56 8.48 41.00
C LYS A 182 38.54 9.44 40.33
N THR A 183 38.30 9.84 39.09
CA THR A 183 39.18 10.78 38.37
C THR A 183 39.16 12.16 39.02
N GLU A 184 38.00 12.66 39.47
CA GLU A 184 37.90 13.92 40.22
C GLU A 184 38.71 13.88 41.53
N LEU A 185 38.63 12.77 42.29
CA LEU A 185 39.38 12.59 43.52
C LEU A 185 40.89 12.51 43.26
N LEU A 186 41.32 11.76 42.24
CA LEU A 186 42.74 11.68 41.85
C LEU A 186 43.29 13.03 41.40
N GLU A 187 42.51 13.80 40.64
CA GLU A 187 42.88 15.14 40.21
C GLU A 187 42.95 16.13 41.38
N LYS A 188 42.03 16.03 42.37
CA LYS A 188 42.12 16.80 43.63
C LYS A 188 43.38 16.44 44.41
N ILE A 189 43.74 15.15 44.51
CA ILE A 189 44.98 14.70 45.16
C ILE A 189 46.18 15.29 44.43
N ARG A 190 46.25 15.17 43.10
CA ARG A 190 47.33 15.73 42.27
C ARG A 190 47.50 17.23 42.50
N ARG A 191 46.42 18.01 42.48
CA ARG A 191 46.48 19.46 42.76
C ARG A 191 46.97 19.77 44.15
N LEU A 192 46.55 19.02 45.17
CA LEU A 192 47.06 19.20 46.54
C LEU A 192 48.55 18.85 46.65
N GLU A 193 49.03 17.84 45.92
CA GLU A 193 50.44 17.49 45.85
C GLU A 193 51.26 18.58 45.14
N GLU A 194 50.73 19.14 44.05
CA GLU A 194 51.32 20.27 43.33
C GLU A 194 51.34 21.53 44.19
N ASP A 195 50.25 21.86 44.88
CA ASP A 195 50.19 22.98 45.81
C ASP A 195 51.23 22.81 46.93
N LYS A 196 51.37 21.61 47.50
CA LYS A 196 52.41 21.31 48.50
C LYS A 196 53.81 21.55 47.94
N GLN A 197 54.13 21.00 46.77
CA GLN A 197 55.43 21.20 46.11
C GLN A 197 55.68 22.67 45.77
N SER A 198 54.64 23.39 45.32
CA SER A 198 54.73 24.81 45.01
C SER A 198 55.02 25.67 46.24
N VAL A 199 54.44 25.34 47.39
CA VAL A 199 54.71 26.01 48.68
C VAL A 199 56.14 25.72 49.13
N ASP A 200 56.63 24.49 48.99
CA ASP A 200 58.01 24.13 49.35
C ASP A 200 59.02 24.91 48.49
N ILE A 201 58.82 24.97 47.16
CA ILE A 201 59.65 25.75 46.24
C ILE A 201 59.54 27.26 46.55
N THR A 202 58.33 27.78 46.71
CA THR A 202 58.10 29.21 47.01
C THR A 202 58.72 29.59 48.36
N SER A 203 58.64 28.72 49.37
CA SER A 203 59.26 28.91 50.67
C SER A 203 60.79 28.94 50.58
N GLU A 204 61.42 28.13 49.74
CA GLU A 204 62.86 28.23 49.47
C GLU A 204 63.24 29.56 48.82
N TRP A 205 62.44 30.05 47.87
CA TRP A 205 62.71 31.32 47.18
C TRP A 205 62.55 32.55 48.10
N TRP A 206 61.50 32.58 48.94
CA TRP A 206 61.35 33.63 49.95
C TRP A 206 62.31 33.47 51.13
N SER A 207 62.77 32.26 51.45
CA SER A 207 63.79 32.03 52.47
C SER A 207 65.20 32.41 51.98
N ASP A 208 65.47 32.33 50.68
CA ASP A 208 66.76 32.69 50.09
C ASP A 208 66.97 34.22 50.01
N GLU A 209 65.91 34.98 49.70
CA GLU A 209 65.90 36.45 49.78
C GLU A 209 66.18 36.94 51.23
N VAL A 210 65.77 36.16 52.24
CA VAL A 210 65.99 36.46 53.66
C VAL A 210 67.36 35.96 54.16
N ARG A 211 68.01 35.02 53.45
CA ARG A 211 69.39 34.57 53.75
C ARG A 211 70.48 35.47 53.16
N MET A 212 70.19 36.22 52.09
CA MET A 212 71.17 37.14 51.51
C MET A 212 71.33 38.47 52.24
N LYS A 213 70.50 38.78 53.25
CA LYS A 213 70.65 39.98 54.10
C LYS A 213 70.21 39.72 55.53
N LYS A 214 71.09 39.14 56.36
CA LYS A 214 71.06 39.33 57.84
C LYS A 214 72.36 38.89 58.53
N CYS A 215 73.35 39.77 58.47
CA CYS A 215 74.11 40.11 59.67
C CYS A 215 73.44 41.36 60.30
N LYS A 216 73.23 41.31 61.63
CA LYS A 216 72.75 42.36 62.55
C LYS A 216 71.22 42.60 62.69
N ARG A 217 70.65 41.86 63.65
CA ARG A 217 70.13 42.35 64.95
C ARG A 217 69.10 43.50 64.90
N ARG A 218 67.84 43.20 65.29
CA ARG A 218 66.97 43.83 66.34
C ARG A 218 65.51 43.41 66.07
N SER A 219 64.95 42.47 66.83
CA SER A 219 64.03 42.70 67.97
C SER A 219 62.89 43.68 67.67
N HIS A 220 61.67 43.17 67.44
CA HIS A 220 60.52 43.27 68.36
C HIS A 220 59.20 42.95 67.64
N LEU A 221 58.51 41.93 68.15
CA LEU A 221 57.07 41.93 68.46
C LEU A 221 56.12 42.72 67.53
N ALA A 222 55.45 42.00 66.63
CA ALA A 222 54.07 42.29 66.22
C ALA A 222 53.40 40.97 65.83
N ARG A 223 52.96 40.21 66.84
CA ARG A 223 51.57 39.79 67.05
C ARG A 223 50.72 39.69 65.77
N GLN A 224 50.32 38.44 65.53
CA GLN A 224 49.11 37.99 64.87
C GLN A 224 48.01 39.04 64.72
N ASP A 225 47.49 39.18 63.50
CA ASP A 225 46.05 39.36 63.31
C ASP A 225 45.55 38.25 62.38
N ARG A 226 44.94 37.25 63.00
CA ARG A 226 44.00 36.35 62.34
C ARG A 226 42.76 37.16 62.04
N LYS A 227 42.39 37.33 60.77
CA LYS A 227 41.08 37.78 60.26
C LYS A 227 41.20 37.86 58.73
N LYS A 228 40.38 37.27 57.87
CA LYS A 228 39.09 36.58 57.98
C LYS A 228 39.06 35.58 56.83
N LYS A 229 38.61 34.35 57.07
CA LYS A 229 38.06 33.53 55.97
C LYS A 229 36.90 34.34 55.39
N ALA A 230 36.91 34.61 54.10
CA ALA A 230 35.75 35.18 53.43
C ALA A 230 34.56 34.28 53.76
N ALA A 231 33.51 34.88 54.31
CA ALA A 231 32.27 34.17 54.61
C ALA A 231 31.74 33.61 53.29
N LEU A 232 31.53 32.29 53.24
CA LEU A 232 30.70 31.67 52.22
C LEU A 232 29.30 32.29 52.38
N VAL A 233 28.95 33.21 51.49
CA VAL A 233 27.60 33.73 51.39
C VAL A 233 26.71 32.56 50.98
N SER A 234 26.00 31.99 51.96
CA SER A 234 24.94 31.03 51.74
C SER A 234 23.63 31.82 51.64
N GLY A 235 23.16 32.02 50.41
CA GLY A 235 21.90 32.69 50.07
C GLY A 235 21.75 32.77 48.55
N PRO A 236 20.53 32.86 48.00
CA PRO A 236 20.30 32.92 46.57
C PRO A 236 21.00 34.16 45.99
N TYR A 237 22.07 33.93 45.24
CA TYR A 237 22.84 34.98 44.58
C TYR A 237 22.15 35.35 43.26
N ILE A 238 21.89 36.64 43.05
CA ILE A 238 21.47 37.14 41.74
C ILE A 238 22.71 37.13 40.85
N VAL A 239 22.79 36.14 39.96
CA VAL A 239 23.85 36.01 38.98
C VAL A 239 23.59 37.03 37.86
N TYR A 240 24.36 38.13 37.83
CA TYR A 240 24.26 39.15 36.76
C TYR A 240 24.96 38.74 35.45
N MET A 241 25.81 37.71 35.49
CA MET A 241 26.59 37.24 34.34
C MET A 241 26.04 35.91 33.85
N LEU A 242 25.67 35.82 32.58
CA LEU A 242 25.29 34.54 31.97
C LEU A 242 26.43 33.52 32.10
N ARG A 243 26.09 32.23 32.16
CA ARG A 243 27.10 31.16 32.16
C ARG A 243 27.71 31.09 30.77
N ASP A 244 28.96 30.62 30.67
CA ASP A 244 29.65 30.47 29.38
C ASP A 244 28.86 29.62 28.38
N ILE A 245 28.08 28.65 28.86
CA ILE A 245 27.19 27.81 28.04
C ILE A 245 26.09 28.64 27.38
N ASP A 246 25.43 29.50 28.15
CA ASP A 246 24.33 30.35 27.66
C ASP A 246 24.88 31.39 26.65
N ILE A 247 26.09 31.91 26.91
CA ILE A 247 26.80 32.83 26.00
C ILE A 247 27.15 32.12 24.68
N LEU A 248 27.61 30.87 24.73
CA LEU A 248 27.96 30.07 23.56
C LEU A 248 26.72 29.69 22.74
N GLU A 249 25.62 29.38 23.40
CA GLU A 249 24.33 29.11 22.76
C GLU A 249 23.81 30.34 22.02
N ASP A 250 23.76 31.50 22.69
CA ASP A 250 23.37 32.78 22.09
C ASP A 250 24.30 33.17 20.93
N TRP A 251 25.61 32.99 21.10
CA TRP A 251 26.59 33.21 20.04
C TRP A 251 26.30 32.35 18.81
N THR A 252 25.92 31.09 19.02
CA THR A 252 25.57 30.15 17.95
C THR A 252 24.25 30.54 17.29
N ALA A 253 23.25 30.95 18.09
CA ALA A 253 21.97 31.45 17.61
C ALA A 253 22.13 32.70 16.74
N ILE A 254 22.96 33.65 17.18
CA ILE A 254 23.30 34.86 16.41
C ILE A 254 24.00 34.49 15.10
N LYS A 255 24.95 33.54 15.12
CA LYS A 255 25.63 33.08 13.91
C LYS A 255 24.66 32.43 12.92
N LYS A 256 23.71 31.63 13.42
CA LYS A 256 22.65 30.99 12.62
C LYS A 256 21.68 32.01 12.03
N ALA A 257 21.23 32.98 12.81
CA ALA A 257 20.37 34.07 12.35
C ALA A 257 21.07 34.96 11.31
N LYS A 258 22.37 35.24 11.52
CA LYS A 258 23.18 36.02 10.57
C LYS A 258 23.40 35.27 9.24
N ALA A 259 23.54 33.95 9.29
CA ALA A 259 23.56 33.11 8.09
C ALA A 259 22.20 33.13 7.36
N ALA A 260 21.09 33.16 8.10
CA ALA A 260 19.74 33.27 7.53
C ALA A 260 19.43 34.67 6.95
N LEU A 261 20.07 35.73 7.45
CA LEU A 261 19.92 37.11 6.95
C LEU A 261 20.84 37.46 5.76
N MET A 262 21.78 36.59 5.38
CA MET A 262 22.54 36.81 4.16
C MET A 262 21.61 36.66 2.94
N PRO A 263 21.54 37.64 2.01
CA PRO A 263 20.71 37.51 0.82
C PRO A 263 21.17 36.31 0.01
N LEU A 264 20.37 35.25 0.06
CA LEU A 264 20.58 34.03 -0.69
C LEU A 264 20.47 34.37 -2.18
N LYS A 265 21.61 34.53 -2.85
CA LYS A 265 21.69 34.29 -4.30
C LYS A 265 21.08 32.91 -4.52
N LYS A 266 19.89 32.87 -5.14
CA LYS A 266 19.17 31.66 -5.52
C LYS A 266 20.15 30.67 -6.15
N LYS A 267 20.57 29.69 -5.37
CA LYS A 267 21.05 28.42 -5.89
C LYS A 267 19.83 27.52 -5.94
N SER A 268 19.54 27.06 -7.15
CA SER A 268 18.52 26.08 -7.49
C SER A 268 18.76 24.81 -6.68
N ASP A 269 18.06 24.68 -5.56
CA ASP A 269 17.84 23.39 -4.95
C ASP A 269 16.67 22.71 -5.67
N SER A 270 16.82 21.42 -5.85
CA SER A 270 15.97 20.47 -6.55
C SER A 270 14.46 20.65 -6.28
N ARG A 271 13.78 21.47 -7.10
CA ARG A 271 12.33 21.39 -7.24
C ARG A 271 12.00 20.08 -7.94
N GLN A 272 11.67 19.04 -7.17
CA GLN A 272 10.78 18.01 -7.69
C GLN A 272 9.51 18.73 -8.15
N LEU A 273 9.34 18.88 -9.46
CA LEU A 273 8.16 19.53 -10.02
C LEU A 273 6.96 18.63 -9.71
N SER A 274 5.97 19.18 -9.00
CA SER A 274 4.72 18.48 -8.72
C SER A 274 3.93 18.32 -10.01
N VAL A 275 4.16 17.19 -10.70
CA VAL A 275 3.46 16.80 -11.93
C VAL A 275 2.63 15.55 -11.65
N ARG A 276 1.31 15.66 -11.80
CA ARG A 276 0.35 14.55 -11.63
C ARG A 276 -0.61 14.50 -12.82
N CYS A 277 -0.95 13.29 -13.27
CA CYS A 277 -1.94 13.07 -14.32
C CYS A 277 -3.13 12.32 -13.71
N GLU A 278 -4.32 12.90 -13.77
CA GLU A 278 -5.53 12.28 -13.22
C GLU A 278 -6.70 12.51 -14.18
N GLY A 279 -7.38 11.44 -14.60
CA GLY A 279 -8.61 11.52 -15.39
C GLY A 279 -8.49 12.29 -16.73
N GLY A 280 -7.34 12.21 -17.41
CA GLY A 280 -7.11 12.94 -18.67
C GLY A 280 -6.80 14.44 -18.49
N THR A 281 -6.52 14.88 -17.26
CA THR A 281 -6.06 16.23 -16.93
C THR A 281 -4.64 16.18 -16.37
N LEU A 282 -3.75 17.02 -16.91
CA LEU A 282 -2.39 17.20 -16.41
C LEU A 282 -2.38 18.32 -15.38
N PHE A 283 -1.81 18.08 -14.21
CA PHE A 283 -1.49 19.14 -13.25
C PHE A 283 0.02 19.33 -13.21
N TYR A 284 0.48 20.55 -13.53
CA TYR A 284 1.90 20.91 -13.53
C TYR A 284 2.06 22.20 -12.72
N GLU A 285 2.90 22.17 -11.67
CA GLU A 285 3.18 23.31 -10.78
C GLU A 285 1.91 23.98 -10.20
N GLY A 286 0.87 23.17 -9.95
CA GLY A 286 -0.42 23.63 -9.41
C GLY A 286 -1.43 24.12 -10.46
N GLU A 287 -1.04 24.18 -11.73
CA GLU A 287 -1.93 24.54 -12.83
C GLU A 287 -2.51 23.31 -13.53
N ARG A 288 -3.80 23.36 -13.89
CA ARG A 288 -4.48 22.29 -14.63
C ARG A 288 -4.47 22.54 -16.14
N PHE A 289 -4.15 21.49 -16.90
CA PHE A 289 -4.11 21.47 -18.35
C PHE A 289 -4.94 20.29 -18.90
N SER A 290 -5.76 20.57 -19.90
CA SER A 290 -6.62 19.60 -20.57
C SER A 290 -6.23 19.45 -22.04
N LYS A 291 -6.69 18.37 -22.68
CA LYS A 291 -6.60 18.18 -24.13
C LYS A 291 -7.17 19.42 -24.86
N GLY A 292 -6.41 19.97 -25.80
CA GLY A 292 -6.76 21.17 -26.56
C GLY A 292 -6.14 22.47 -26.02
N ASN A 293 -5.56 22.47 -24.82
CA ASN A 293 -4.92 23.68 -24.29
C ASN A 293 -3.63 23.99 -25.05
N SER A 294 -3.46 25.26 -25.44
CA SER A 294 -2.20 25.79 -25.95
C SER A 294 -1.27 26.11 -24.77
N VAL A 295 -0.03 25.65 -24.86
CA VAL A 295 1.02 25.81 -23.85
C VAL A 295 2.33 26.22 -24.50
N LEU A 296 3.17 26.89 -23.72
CA LEU A 296 4.55 27.17 -24.08
C LEU A 296 5.43 26.04 -23.51
N LEU A 297 6.04 25.26 -24.40
CA LEU A 297 6.95 24.18 -24.06
C LEU A 297 8.38 24.69 -24.14
N GLU A 298 9.07 24.69 -23.00
CA GLU A 298 10.48 25.05 -22.90
C GLU A 298 11.29 23.77 -22.66
N VAL A 299 12.17 23.47 -23.62
CA VAL A 299 13.12 22.37 -23.55
C VAL A 299 14.39 22.92 -22.91
N SER A 300 14.97 22.23 -21.93
CA SER A 300 16.24 22.65 -21.34
C SER A 300 17.26 22.90 -22.46
N ASP A 301 17.67 24.17 -22.60
CA ASP A 301 18.64 24.72 -23.59
C ASP A 301 18.10 25.23 -24.95
N ASP A 302 16.78 25.22 -25.23
CA ASP A 302 16.21 25.76 -26.49
C ASP A 302 15.12 26.83 -26.29
N SER A 303 14.87 27.62 -27.34
CA SER A 303 13.82 28.66 -27.36
C SER A 303 12.44 28.07 -27.04
N PRO A 304 11.62 28.76 -26.21
CA PRO A 304 10.29 28.30 -25.89
C PRO A 304 9.42 28.19 -27.15
N ALA A 305 8.75 27.05 -27.32
CA ALA A 305 7.92 26.78 -28.49
C ALA A 305 6.46 26.58 -28.10
N GLN A 306 5.56 27.19 -28.85
CA GLN A 306 4.12 27.04 -28.65
C GLN A 306 3.66 25.67 -29.14
N ALA A 307 2.91 24.94 -28.31
CA ALA A 307 2.37 23.63 -28.62
C ALA A 307 0.98 23.43 -28.02
N VAL A 308 0.19 22.52 -28.60
CA VAL A 308 -1.16 22.15 -28.14
C VAL A 308 -1.15 20.73 -27.61
N ILE A 309 -1.78 20.51 -26.46
CA ILE A 309 -1.91 19.17 -25.88
C ILE A 309 -2.92 18.36 -26.68
N THR A 310 -2.49 17.26 -27.29
CA THR A 310 -3.33 16.41 -28.15
C THR A 310 -3.84 15.15 -27.45
N ALA A 311 -3.07 14.59 -26.51
CA ALA A 311 -3.49 13.47 -25.65
C ALA A 311 -2.75 13.50 -24.32
N ILE A 312 -3.42 13.08 -23.24
CA ILE A 312 -2.88 12.99 -21.87
C ILE A 312 -3.15 11.57 -21.37
N ASN A 313 -2.09 10.80 -21.14
CA ASN A 313 -2.13 9.48 -20.52
C ASN A 313 -1.47 9.54 -19.13
N ALA A 314 -1.59 8.47 -18.33
CA ALA A 314 -1.03 8.42 -16.98
C ALA A 314 0.50 8.59 -16.94
N SER A 315 1.21 8.11 -17.97
CA SER A 315 2.69 8.11 -18.03
C SER A 315 3.27 9.01 -19.12
N GLU A 316 2.49 9.38 -20.13
CA GLU A 316 2.94 10.11 -21.32
C GLU A 316 1.93 11.14 -21.80
N ILE A 317 2.44 12.20 -22.43
CA ILE A 317 1.65 13.34 -22.89
C ILE A 317 2.12 13.71 -24.30
N TRP A 318 1.16 13.90 -25.20
CA TRP A 318 1.42 14.24 -26.59
C TRP A 318 1.15 15.71 -26.85
N PHE A 319 2.16 16.40 -27.38
CA PHE A 319 2.10 17.80 -27.79
C PHE A 319 2.19 17.90 -29.30
N LYS A 320 1.43 18.82 -29.90
CA LYS A 320 1.55 19.19 -31.32
C LYS A 320 2.05 20.62 -31.40
N ARG A 321 3.25 20.82 -31.94
CA ARG A 321 3.86 22.13 -32.13
C ARG A 321 3.22 22.87 -33.31
N THR A 322 3.46 24.17 -33.41
CA THR A 322 2.96 25.02 -34.51
C THR A 322 3.54 24.66 -35.88
N ASP A 323 4.67 23.96 -35.91
CA ASP A 323 5.28 23.38 -37.12
C ASP A 323 4.57 22.10 -37.63
N GLY A 324 3.56 21.62 -36.89
CA GLY A 324 2.82 20.38 -37.19
C GLY A 324 3.46 19.11 -36.61
N SER A 325 4.66 19.19 -36.05
CA SER A 325 5.38 18.08 -35.43
C SER A 325 4.69 17.64 -34.13
N LYS A 326 4.62 16.33 -33.92
CA LYS A 326 4.11 15.74 -32.68
C LYS A 326 5.29 15.32 -31.79
N THR A 327 5.29 15.76 -30.54
CA THR A 327 6.32 15.44 -29.55
C THR A 327 5.68 14.70 -28.39
N LYS A 328 6.22 13.52 -28.06
CA LYS A 328 5.81 12.72 -26.91
C LYS A 328 6.75 13.02 -25.74
N ILE A 329 6.19 13.40 -24.60
CA ILE A 329 6.92 13.72 -23.37
C ILE A 329 6.40 12.84 -22.24
N TYR A 330 7.31 12.23 -21.50
CA TYR A 330 6.95 11.42 -20.33
C TYR A 330 6.76 12.29 -19.10
N VAL A 331 5.83 11.94 -18.22
CA VAL A 331 5.58 12.65 -16.95
C VAL A 331 6.85 12.74 -16.11
N SER A 332 7.67 11.67 -16.11
CA SER A 332 8.96 11.64 -15.43
C SER A 332 9.96 12.67 -15.95
N GLN A 333 9.87 13.07 -17.24
CA GLN A 333 10.75 14.11 -17.81
C GLN A 333 10.31 15.52 -17.39
N LEU A 334 9.02 15.72 -17.17
CA LEU A 334 8.46 16.95 -16.59
C LEU A 334 8.82 17.06 -15.10
N GLN A 335 8.74 15.97 -14.34
CA GLN A 335 9.13 15.92 -12.92
C GLN A 335 10.62 16.20 -12.71
N LYS A 336 11.47 15.69 -13.62
CA LYS A 336 12.92 15.92 -13.64
C LYS A 336 13.32 17.31 -14.19
N GLY A 337 12.37 18.11 -14.64
CA GLY A 337 12.62 19.46 -15.15
C GLY A 337 13.32 19.55 -16.51
N LYS A 338 13.36 18.45 -17.28
CA LYS A 338 13.92 18.42 -18.65
C LYS A 338 13.04 19.19 -19.66
N TYR A 339 11.74 19.19 -19.37
CA TYR A 339 10.76 19.97 -20.09
C TYR A 339 9.96 20.77 -19.07
N THR A 340 9.67 22.02 -19.39
CA THR A 340 8.81 22.86 -18.57
C THR A 340 7.64 23.38 -19.41
N ILE A 341 6.46 23.44 -18.79
CA ILE A 341 5.22 23.82 -19.44
C ILE A 341 4.72 25.09 -18.76
N ARG A 342 4.41 26.12 -19.56
CA ARG A 342 3.78 27.35 -19.09
C ARG A 342 2.52 27.65 -19.91
N LYS A 343 1.59 28.40 -19.34
CA LYS A 343 0.52 29.01 -20.13
C LYS A 343 1.12 30.09 -21.05
N PRO A 344 0.58 30.24 -22.28
CA PRO A 344 1.04 31.24 -23.24
C PRO A 344 0.83 32.67 -22.74
#